data_AF-A0A2T2VGB5-F1
#
_entry.id   AF-A0A2T2VGB5-F1
#
_cell.length_a   1.000
_cell.length_b   1.000
_cell.length_c   1.000
_cell.angle_alpha   90.00
_cell.angle_beta   90.00
_cell.angle_gamma   90.00
#
_symmetry.space_group_name_H-M   'P 1'
#
loop_
_entity.id
_entity.type
_entity.pdbx_description
1 polymer ?
#
loop_
_entity_poly.entity_id
_entity_poly.type
_entity_poly.pdbx_seq_one_letter_code
_entity_poly.pdbx_strand_id
1 'polypeptide(L)'
;METLNLPTYEFRTTEREGKRAIYDPLRDRYVRLTPEEWVRQHFVQYLIQELDVPAGLVAIEAAFQYQDQPRRADAIVHDRQGAPLLLVECKAPRVNIDQDAFDQCARYNIVLEAPYLVVTNGRVHYACAIDVQDRSYAFLDDLPPYGQLTDA
;
A
#
# COMPACT_ATOMS: atom_id res chain seq x y z
N MET A 1 -17.67 5.41 -7.75
CA MET A 1 -16.58 5.61 -6.76
C MET A 1 -15.93 6.94 -7.10
N GLU A 2 -15.16 7.52 -6.19
CA GLU A 2 -14.51 8.82 -6.45
C GLU A 2 -13.34 8.63 -7.43
N THR A 3 -13.12 9.63 -8.29
CA THR A 3 -11.94 9.71 -9.15
C THR A 3 -10.70 9.91 -8.28
N LEU A 4 -9.65 9.16 -8.60
CA LEU A 4 -8.35 9.17 -7.95
C LEU A 4 -7.31 9.83 -8.87
N ASN A 5 -6.23 10.35 -8.30
CA ASN A 5 -5.05 10.86 -9.02
C ASN A 5 -4.09 9.69 -9.33
N LEU A 6 -4.61 8.65 -9.97
CA LEU A 6 -3.88 7.46 -10.41
C LEU A 6 -4.33 7.14 -11.84
N PRO A 7 -3.54 6.38 -12.62
CA PRO A 7 -3.99 5.87 -13.91
C PRO A 7 -5.31 5.09 -13.79
N THR A 8 -6.02 4.98 -14.91
CA THR A 8 -7.31 4.28 -14.95
C THR A 8 -7.09 2.80 -15.20
N TYR A 9 -7.71 1.95 -14.38
CA TYR A 9 -7.67 0.50 -14.52
C TYR A 9 -9.08 -0.09 -14.59
N GLU A 10 -9.20 -1.23 -15.25
CA GLU A 10 -10.44 -1.97 -15.31
C GLU A 10 -10.56 -2.92 -14.11
N PHE A 11 -11.67 -2.79 -13.36
CA PHE A 11 -11.95 -3.65 -12.22
C PHE A 11 -13.24 -4.42 -12.41
N ARG A 12 -13.19 -5.72 -12.14
CA ARG A 12 -14.40 -6.55 -12.05
C ARG A 12 -15.11 -6.25 -10.74
N THR A 13 -16.27 -5.62 -10.82
CA THR A 13 -17.13 -5.34 -9.65
C THR A 13 -18.46 -6.07 -9.77
N THR A 14 -19.05 -6.42 -8.64
CA THR A 14 -20.36 -7.07 -8.54
C THR A 14 -21.15 -6.47 -7.39
N GLU A 15 -22.45 -6.67 -7.37
CA GLU A 15 -23.30 -6.39 -6.22
C GLU A 15 -23.89 -7.70 -5.68
N ARG A 16 -23.85 -7.88 -4.36
CA ARG A 16 -24.49 -9.01 -3.66
C ARG A 16 -25.15 -8.47 -2.41
N GLU A 17 -26.44 -8.75 -2.23
CA GLU A 17 -27.21 -8.32 -1.04
C GLU A 17 -27.13 -6.80 -0.78
N GLY A 18 -27.17 -5.99 -1.83
CA GLY A 18 -27.06 -4.52 -1.73
C GLY A 18 -25.67 -4.01 -1.34
N LYS A 19 -24.66 -4.89 -1.29
CA LYS A 19 -23.27 -4.53 -1.01
C LYS A 19 -22.43 -4.74 -2.27
N ARG A 20 -21.70 -3.69 -2.65
CA ARG A 20 -20.75 -3.74 -3.76
C ARG A 20 -19.49 -4.50 -3.34
N ALA A 21 -18.96 -5.28 -4.26
CA ALA A 21 -17.72 -6.01 -4.12
C ALA A 21 -16.83 -5.83 -5.36
N ILE A 22 -15.53 -5.95 -5.17
CA ILE A 22 -14.49 -5.86 -6.20
C ILE A 22 -13.67 -7.14 -6.16
N TYR A 23 -13.35 -7.71 -7.32
CA TYR A 23 -12.47 -8.86 -7.39
C TYR A 23 -11.03 -8.40 -7.24
N ASP A 24 -10.34 -8.95 -6.25
CA ASP A 24 -8.91 -8.77 -6.03
C ASP A 24 -8.17 -9.97 -6.63
N PRO A 25 -7.30 -9.76 -7.65
CA PRO A 25 -6.56 -10.84 -8.29
C PRO A 25 -5.42 -11.42 -7.43
N LEU A 26 -4.86 -10.65 -6.50
CA LEU A 26 -3.81 -11.14 -5.59
C LEU A 26 -4.39 -11.99 -4.47
N ARG A 27 -5.61 -11.69 -4.01
CA ARG A 27 -6.33 -12.49 -3.00
C ARG A 27 -7.26 -13.56 -3.62
N ASP A 28 -7.35 -13.61 -4.95
CA ASP A 28 -8.24 -14.48 -5.75
C ASP A 28 -9.68 -14.56 -5.21
N ARG A 29 -10.26 -13.41 -4.85
CA ARG A 29 -11.62 -13.36 -4.29
C ARG A 29 -12.29 -12.01 -4.47
N TYR A 30 -13.61 -12.00 -4.38
CA TYR A 30 -14.36 -10.75 -4.24
C TYR A 30 -14.28 -10.25 -2.79
N VAL A 31 -13.89 -9.00 -2.62
CA VAL A 31 -13.84 -8.29 -1.33
C VAL A 31 -14.82 -7.12 -1.33
N ARG A 32 -15.24 -6.67 -0.14
CA ARG A 32 -16.17 -5.55 -0.01
C ARG A 32 -15.55 -4.29 -0.61
N LEU A 33 -16.26 -3.66 -1.55
CA LEU A 33 -15.80 -2.45 -2.22
C LEU A 33 -16.06 -1.22 -1.33
N THR A 34 -15.18 -1.00 -0.36
CA THR A 34 -15.14 0.23 0.45
C THR A 34 -14.39 1.34 -0.29
N PRO A 35 -14.54 2.62 0.11
CA PRO A 35 -13.72 3.70 -0.46
C PRO A 35 -12.22 3.50 -0.26
N GLU A 36 -11.80 2.94 0.86
CA GLU A 36 -10.39 2.60 1.13
C GLU A 36 -9.92 1.43 0.26
N GLU A 37 -10.73 0.38 0.10
CA GLU A 37 -10.42 -0.74 -0.79
C GLU A 37 -10.31 -0.29 -2.26
N TRP A 38 -11.09 0.70 -2.68
CA TRP A 38 -10.95 1.30 -4.01
C TRP A 38 -9.56 1.93 -4.21
N VAL A 39 -9.06 2.66 -3.21
CA VAL A 39 -7.71 3.23 -3.22
C VAL A 39 -6.67 2.11 -3.22
N ARG A 40 -6.81 1.11 -2.35
CA ARG A 40 -5.90 -0.04 -2.26
C ARG A 40 -5.77 -0.76 -3.61
N GLN A 41 -6.89 -1.09 -4.26
CA GLN A 41 -6.87 -1.76 -5.55
C GLN A 41 -6.22 -0.91 -6.65
N HIS A 42 -6.48 0.40 -6.71
CA HIS A 42 -5.81 1.27 -7.70
C HIS A 42 -4.32 1.39 -7.45
N PHE A 43 -3.94 1.54 -6.18
CA PHE A 43 -2.54 1.72 -5.83
C PHE A 43 -1.74 0.45 -6.09
N VAL A 44 -2.30 -0.73 -5.81
CA VAL A 44 -1.70 -2.02 -6.18
C VAL A 44 -1.52 -2.16 -7.69
N GLN A 45 -2.50 -1.75 -8.50
CA GLN A 45 -2.33 -1.75 -9.96
C GLN A 45 -1.24 -0.77 -10.41
N TYR A 46 -1.14 0.40 -9.80
CA TYR A 46 -0.05 1.35 -10.05
C TYR A 46 1.33 0.74 -9.75
N LEU A 47 1.48 0.07 -8.60
CA LEU A 47 2.73 -0.64 -8.28
C LEU A 47 3.08 -1.67 -9.34
N ILE A 48 2.11 -2.48 -9.78
CA ILE A 48 2.35 -3.60 -10.70
C ILE A 48 2.59 -3.12 -12.14
N GLN A 49 1.77 -2.19 -12.63
CA GLN A 49 1.73 -1.81 -14.05
C GLN A 49 2.67 -0.64 -14.38
N GLU A 50 2.88 0.29 -13.46
CA GLU A 50 3.66 1.52 -13.72
C GLU A 50 5.03 1.48 -13.06
N LEU A 51 5.16 0.78 -11.92
CA LEU A 51 6.44 0.63 -11.21
C LEU A 51 7.06 -0.76 -11.39
N ASP A 52 6.52 -1.59 -12.28
CA ASP A 52 7.03 -2.92 -12.62
C ASP A 52 7.22 -3.86 -11.40
N VAL A 53 6.42 -3.68 -10.34
CA VAL A 53 6.46 -4.57 -9.18
C VAL A 53 5.88 -5.94 -9.56
N PRO A 54 6.64 -7.04 -9.43
CA PRO A 54 6.09 -8.37 -9.69
C PRO A 54 4.91 -8.66 -8.75
N ALA A 55 3.74 -8.98 -9.32
CA ALA A 55 2.50 -9.23 -8.57
C ALA A 55 2.68 -10.25 -7.42
N GLY A 56 3.49 -11.30 -7.63
CA GLY A 56 3.78 -12.32 -6.62
C GLY A 56 4.58 -11.84 -5.40
N LEU A 57 5.14 -10.62 -5.45
CA LEU A 57 5.87 -10.00 -4.33
C LEU A 57 5.00 -9.01 -3.54
N VAL A 58 3.75 -8.78 -3.97
CA VAL A 58 2.79 -7.91 -3.29
C VAL A 58 1.90 -8.74 -2.37
N ALA A 59 1.99 -8.51 -1.07
CA ALA A 59 1.09 -9.08 -0.08
C ALA A 59 0.04 -8.05 0.33
N ILE A 60 -1.25 -8.41 0.25
CA ILE A 60 -2.36 -7.56 0.69
C ILE A 60 -2.90 -8.04 2.03
N GLU A 61 -3.24 -7.11 2.93
CA GLU A 61 -3.72 -7.40 4.29
C GLU A 61 -2.72 -8.26 5.10
N ALA A 62 -1.43 -8.02 4.91
CA ALA A 62 -0.35 -8.80 5.51
C ALA A 62 -0.37 -8.65 7.05
N ALA A 63 -0.56 -9.77 7.75
CA ALA A 63 -0.64 -9.79 9.20
C ALA A 63 0.75 -9.81 9.85
N PHE A 64 0.91 -9.06 10.93
CA PHE A 64 2.12 -9.04 11.76
C PHE A 64 1.77 -8.78 13.22
N GLN A 65 2.73 -9.01 14.13
CA GLN A 65 2.57 -8.77 15.56
C GLN A 65 3.22 -7.44 15.93
N TYR A 66 2.47 -6.55 16.58
CA TYR A 66 3.01 -5.33 17.18
C TYR A 66 2.54 -5.24 18.62
N GLN A 67 3.47 -5.24 19.57
CA GLN A 67 3.18 -5.23 21.01
C GLN A 67 2.17 -6.31 21.42
N ASP A 68 2.42 -7.55 20.98
CA ASP A 68 1.56 -8.73 21.23
C ASP A 68 0.12 -8.61 20.70
N GLN A 69 -0.15 -7.63 19.84
CA GLN A 69 -1.44 -7.47 19.18
C GLN A 69 -1.32 -7.73 17.69
N PRO A 70 -2.25 -8.50 17.10
CA PRO A 70 -2.29 -8.66 15.66
C PRO A 70 -2.61 -7.31 15.00
N ARG A 71 -1.81 -6.99 13.99
CA ARG A 71 -1.98 -5.85 13.10
C ARG A 71 -1.95 -6.35 11.66
N ARG A 72 -2.41 -5.49 10.75
CA ARG A 72 -2.42 -5.75 9.31
C ARG A 72 -1.96 -4.50 8.59
N ALA A 73 -1.00 -4.68 7.69
CA ALA A 73 -0.63 -3.69 6.72
C ALA A 73 -1.55 -3.81 5.50
N ASP A 74 -1.87 -2.69 4.86
CA ASP A 74 -2.76 -2.71 3.70
C ASP A 74 -2.10 -3.40 2.51
N ALA A 75 -0.86 -3.05 2.20
CA ALA A 75 0.00 -3.82 1.30
C ALA A 75 1.47 -3.77 1.73
N ILE A 76 2.19 -4.86 1.45
CA ILE A 76 3.65 -4.94 1.57
C ILE A 76 4.19 -5.45 0.25
N VAL A 77 5.17 -4.76 -0.33
CA VAL A 77 5.99 -5.27 -1.43
C VAL A 77 7.26 -5.85 -0.84
N HIS A 78 7.65 -7.02 -1.32
CA HIS A 78 8.89 -7.68 -0.91
C HIS A 78 9.98 -7.58 -1.99
N ASP A 79 11.23 -7.67 -1.56
CA ASP A 79 12.34 -7.93 -2.47
C ASP A 79 12.32 -9.40 -2.96
N ARG A 80 13.31 -9.78 -3.78
CA ARG A 80 13.41 -11.15 -4.31
C ARG A 80 13.84 -12.18 -3.26
N GLN A 81 14.33 -11.72 -2.11
CA GLN A 81 14.73 -12.53 -0.97
C GLN A 81 13.56 -12.74 0.01
N GLY A 82 12.44 -12.04 -0.20
CA GLY A 82 11.24 -12.10 0.63
C GLY A 82 11.27 -11.14 1.82
N ALA A 83 12.22 -10.20 1.88
CA ALA A 83 12.25 -9.16 2.90
C ALA A 83 11.29 -8.01 2.53
N PRO A 84 10.60 -7.38 3.50
CA PRO A 84 9.78 -6.20 3.24
C PRO A 84 10.60 -5.07 2.63
N LEU A 85 10.18 -4.58 1.47
CA LEU A 85 10.83 -3.50 0.73
C LEU A 85 10.03 -2.20 0.84
N LEU A 86 8.71 -2.29 0.67
CA LEU A 86 7.81 -1.15 0.72
C LEU A 86 6.56 -1.51 1.53
N LEU A 87 6.24 -0.69 2.52
CA LEU A 87 4.98 -0.74 3.25
C LEU A 87 4.03 0.35 2.73
N VAL A 88 2.79 -0.02 2.42
CA VAL A 88 1.75 0.88 1.95
C VAL A 88 0.59 0.90 2.92
N GLU A 89 0.15 2.10 3.29
CA GLU A 89 -1.08 2.36 4.05
C GLU A 89 -2.06 3.17 3.19
N CYS A 90 -3.28 2.67 3.04
CA CYS A 90 -4.33 3.27 2.25
C CYS A 90 -5.42 3.89 3.15
N LYS A 91 -5.95 5.02 2.74
CA LYS A 91 -7.11 5.69 3.36
C LYS A 91 -8.20 5.92 2.33
N ALA A 92 -9.42 6.16 2.80
CA ALA A 92 -10.50 6.57 1.91
C ALA A 92 -10.21 7.94 1.25
N PRO A 93 -10.68 8.21 0.02
CA PRO A 93 -10.34 9.44 -0.73
C PRO A 93 -10.68 10.78 -0.07
N ARG A 94 -11.60 10.78 0.89
CA ARG A 94 -12.01 11.97 1.65
C ARG A 94 -11.24 12.16 2.95
N VAL A 95 -10.44 11.19 3.36
CA VAL A 95 -9.63 11.26 4.57
C VAL A 95 -8.37 12.03 4.23
N ASN A 96 -8.14 13.14 4.93
CA ASN A 96 -6.89 13.87 4.82
C ASN A 96 -5.76 13.02 5.39
N ILE A 97 -4.61 13.01 4.72
CA ILE A 97 -3.42 12.37 5.25
C ILE A 97 -2.73 13.40 6.15
N ASP A 98 -2.73 13.13 7.44
CA ASP A 98 -2.11 13.94 8.49
C ASP A 98 -1.02 13.15 9.21
N GLN A 99 -0.42 13.77 10.23
CA GLN A 99 0.66 13.17 11.02
C GLN A 99 0.25 11.84 11.65
N ASP A 100 -1.02 11.66 12.06
CA ASP A 100 -1.49 10.42 12.68
C ASP A 100 -1.40 9.22 11.72
N ALA A 101 -1.64 9.47 10.42
CA ALA A 101 -1.50 8.44 9.39
C ALA A 101 -0.03 8.03 9.20
N PHE A 102 0.90 8.98 9.26
CA PHE A 102 2.34 8.69 9.23
C PHE A 102 2.80 7.98 10.49
N ASP A 103 2.32 8.39 11.66
CA ASP A 103 2.65 7.75 12.94
C ASP A 103 2.17 6.30 12.97
N GLN A 104 1.02 6.00 12.34
CA GLN A 104 0.58 4.62 12.17
C GLN A 104 1.55 3.81 11.32
N CYS A 105 1.95 4.33 10.16
CA CYS A 105 2.88 3.67 9.25
C CYS A 105 4.26 3.47 9.90
N ALA A 106 4.78 4.49 10.58
CA ALA A 106 6.04 4.45 11.31
C ALA A 106 6.03 3.40 12.42
N ARG A 107 4.95 3.29 13.20
CA ARG A 107 4.79 2.23 14.22
C ARG A 107 4.84 0.83 13.61
N TYR A 108 4.21 0.63 12.47
CA TYR A 108 4.21 -0.66 11.77
C TYR A 108 5.61 -0.98 11.26
N ASN A 109 6.33 0.03 10.80
CA ASN A 109 7.68 -0.14 10.28
C ASN A 109 8.73 -0.49 11.35
N ILE A 110 8.45 -0.27 12.64
CA ILE A 110 9.31 -0.77 13.74
C ILE A 110 9.47 -2.30 13.67
N VAL A 111 8.45 -3.01 13.17
CA VAL A 111 8.46 -4.48 13.08
C VAL A 111 8.80 -4.95 11.68
N LEU A 112 8.29 -4.25 10.66
CA LEU A 112 8.46 -4.66 9.27
C LEU A 112 9.79 -4.24 8.67
N GLU A 113 10.43 -3.20 9.22
CA GLU A 113 11.75 -2.69 8.79
C GLU A 113 11.86 -2.44 7.28
N ALA A 114 10.75 -2.04 6.64
CA ALA A 114 10.75 -1.72 5.21
C ALA A 114 11.52 -0.40 4.96
N PRO A 115 12.47 -0.37 4.01
CA PRO A 115 13.21 0.84 3.63
C PRO A 115 12.33 1.96 3.07
N TYR A 116 11.17 1.62 2.51
CA TYR A 116 10.25 2.58 1.92
C TYR A 116 8.86 2.50 2.54
N LEU A 117 8.24 3.66 2.75
CA LEU A 117 6.87 3.77 3.21
C LEU A 117 6.06 4.61 2.24
N VAL A 118 4.79 4.24 2.05
CA VAL A 118 3.80 5.06 1.36
C VAL A 118 2.55 5.18 2.19
N VAL A 119 2.02 6.41 2.29
CA VAL A 119 0.66 6.67 2.76
C VAL A 119 -0.11 7.33 1.63
N THR A 120 -1.29 6.80 1.30
CA THR A 120 -2.11 7.32 0.20
C THR A 120 -3.60 7.29 0.50
N ASN A 121 -4.33 8.30 0.01
CA ASN A 121 -5.79 8.29 -0.08
C ASN A 121 -6.26 8.25 -1.55
N GLY A 122 -5.35 7.94 -2.48
CA GLY A 122 -5.59 7.92 -3.91
C GLY A 122 -5.72 9.30 -4.56
N ARG A 123 -5.67 10.40 -3.82
CA ARG A 123 -5.58 11.77 -4.38
C ARG A 123 -4.26 12.43 -4.06
N VAL A 124 -3.77 12.17 -2.86
CA VAL A 124 -2.48 12.58 -2.35
C VAL A 124 -1.72 11.32 -1.99
N HIS A 125 -0.44 11.31 -2.32
CA HIS A 125 0.48 10.22 -2.10
C HIS A 125 1.70 10.82 -1.43
N TYR A 126 2.11 10.24 -0.30
CA TYR A 126 3.37 10.58 0.32
C TYR A 126 4.22 9.31 0.35
N ALA A 127 5.41 9.41 -0.22
CA ALA A 127 6.41 8.37 -0.17
C ALA A 127 7.59 8.87 0.68
N CYS A 128 8.18 7.99 1.48
CA CYS A 128 9.43 8.29 2.16
C CYS A 128 10.39 7.10 2.16
N ALA A 129 11.67 7.41 2.13
CA ALA A 129 12.76 6.49 2.41
C ALA A 129 13.13 6.60 3.88
N ILE A 130 13.35 5.46 4.54
CA ILE A 130 13.69 5.35 5.94
C ILE A 130 15.19 5.07 6.07
N ASP A 131 15.87 5.93 6.82
CA ASP A 131 17.20 5.64 7.30
C ASP A 131 17.08 5.00 8.69
N VAL A 132 17.27 3.68 8.73
CA VAL A 132 17.18 2.90 9.97
C VAL A 132 18.35 3.22 10.91
N GLN A 133 19.53 3.58 10.38
CA GLN A 133 20.71 3.88 11.18
C GLN A 133 20.56 5.24 11.89
N ASP A 134 20.14 6.25 11.14
CA ASP A 134 19.98 7.62 11.64
C ASP A 134 18.58 7.88 12.23
N ARG A 135 17.68 6.88 12.20
CA ARG A 135 16.27 6.99 12.61
C ARG A 135 15.57 8.20 11.98
N SER A 136 15.91 8.46 10.73
CA SER A 136 15.40 9.60 9.98
C SER A 136 14.60 9.10 8.78
N TYR A 137 13.88 10.02 8.15
CA TYR A 137 13.19 9.74 6.91
C TYR A 137 13.31 10.92 5.96
N ALA A 138 13.35 10.62 4.68
CA ALA A 138 13.34 11.61 3.61
C ALA A 138 12.09 11.42 2.77
N PHE A 139 11.33 12.49 2.55
CA PHE A 139 10.24 12.47 1.58
C PHE A 139 10.81 12.29 0.17
N LEU A 140 10.13 11.48 -0.62
CA LEU A 140 10.40 11.28 -2.02
C LEU A 140 9.38 12.06 -2.83
N ASP A 141 9.83 12.71 -3.91
CA ASP A 141 8.92 13.37 -4.86
C ASP A 141 8.02 12.32 -5.53
N ASP A 142 8.60 11.19 -5.93
CA ASP A 142 7.92 10.04 -6.51
C ASP A 142 8.54 8.73 -6.01
N LEU A 143 7.76 7.65 -6.01
CA LEU A 143 8.26 6.31 -5.73
C LEU A 143 8.97 5.77 -6.99
N PRO A 144 10.25 5.37 -6.93
CA PRO A 144 10.95 4.87 -8.11
C PRO A 144 10.44 3.48 -8.53
N PRO A 145 10.72 3.04 -9.78
CA PRO A 145 10.39 1.70 -10.24
C PRO A 145 11.05 0.61 -9.39
N TYR A 146 10.45 -0.58 -9.36
CA TYR A 146 10.85 -1.71 -8.53
C TYR A 146 12.34 -2.04 -8.62
N GLY A 147 12.91 -2.03 -9.83
CA GLY A 147 14.34 -2.31 -10.02
C GLY A 147 15.25 -1.34 -9.26
N GLN A 148 14.87 -0.07 -9.16
CA GLN A 148 15.64 0.94 -8.42
C GLN A 148 15.39 0.86 -6.91
N LEU A 149 14.21 0.43 -6.48
CA LEU A 149 13.92 0.19 -5.06
C LEU A 149 14.83 -0.91 -4.47
N THR A 150 15.20 -1.91 -5.27
CA THR A 150 16.04 -3.03 -4.84
C THR A 150 17.55 -2.75 -4.88
N ASP A 151 17.97 -1.62 -5.46
CA ASP A 151 19.39 -1.27 -5.65
C ASP A 151 19.94 -0.34 -4.54
N ALA A 152 19.09 0.03 -3.56
CA ALA A 152 19.41 0.96 -2.47
C ALA A 152 20.04 0.29 -1.24
#